data_AF-A0A6P1BFH9-F1
#
_entry.id   AF-A0A6P1BFH9-F1
#
_cell.length_a   1.000
_cell.length_b   1.000
_cell.length_c   1.000
_cell.angle_alpha   90.00
_cell.angle_beta   90.00
_cell.angle_gamma   90.00
#
_symmetry.space_group_name_H-M   'P 1'
#
loop_
_entity.id
_entity.type
_entity.pdbx_description
1 polymer ?
#
loop_
_entity_poly.entity_id
_entity_poly.type
_entity_poly.pdbx_seq_one_letter_code
_entity_poly.pdbx_strand_id
1 'polypeptide(L)'
;MREHPLSSLFGASHHDREGKVVHRTEGAGFGDADEAAIQDHITRDESFRRQVTVSGQIEVARQSIAREHFLSDDIFAELLVHTPFVPNELVRTFSRGFLRFFQGDFVSSLYVLTPLVESSLRHLLKADGHDVTIFDDATQTQQDRTISSLFEQMRSELDAILGPAITTDIESVFLKRPGPHIRHALAHGLLHDGDPYGPDAIYACWLVFRLCLIPLFPYRDQLRLPFDEPVPTLSA
;
A
#
# COMPACT_ATOMS: atom_id res chain seq x y z
N MET A 1 -25.81 -15.09 8.88
CA MET A 1 -26.29 -14.02 9.78
C MET A 1 -26.95 -14.64 11.02
N ARG A 2 -26.17 -15.21 11.96
CA ARG A 2 -26.78 -15.89 13.13
C ARG A 2 -25.93 -15.95 14.41
N GLU A 3 -24.96 -15.03 14.60
CA GLU A 3 -24.11 -15.11 15.82
C GLU A 3 -24.10 -13.87 16.73
N HIS A 4 -24.54 -12.67 16.31
CA HIS A 4 -24.61 -11.50 17.23
C HIS A 4 -25.78 -10.54 16.94
N PRO A 5 -27.01 -10.83 17.42
CA PRO A 5 -28.21 -10.01 17.13
C PRO A 5 -28.29 -8.70 17.94
N LEU A 6 -27.50 -8.54 19.00
CA LEU A 6 -27.54 -7.35 19.87
C LEU A 6 -26.53 -6.27 19.48
N SER A 7 -25.44 -6.62 18.80
CA SER A 7 -24.42 -5.65 18.38
C SER A 7 -24.84 -4.82 17.17
N SER A 8 -25.77 -5.32 16.34
CA SER A 8 -26.32 -4.60 15.18
C SER A 8 -27.43 -3.60 15.55
N LEU A 9 -27.94 -3.63 16.79
CA LEU A 9 -29.02 -2.75 17.26
C LEU A 9 -28.52 -1.39 17.76
N PHE A 10 -27.23 -1.27 18.09
CA PHE A 10 -26.65 -0.02 18.59
C PHE A 10 -25.74 0.58 17.53
N GLY A 11 -26.04 1.80 17.10
CA GLY A 11 -25.13 2.54 16.21
C GLY A 11 -23.77 2.74 16.87
N ALA A 12 -22.70 2.51 16.11
CA ALA A 12 -21.33 2.70 16.56
C ALA A 12 -20.78 4.03 16.02
N SER A 13 -20.10 4.81 16.85
CA SER A 13 -19.37 5.99 16.41
C SER A 13 -17.87 5.75 16.52
N HIS A 14 -17.17 5.83 15.40
CA HIS A 14 -15.71 5.83 15.38
C HIS A 14 -15.23 7.26 15.59
N HIS A 15 -14.50 7.46 16.68
CA HIS A 15 -13.94 8.75 17.03
C HIS A 15 -12.48 8.79 16.59
N ASP A 16 -12.00 9.95 16.17
CA ASP A 16 -10.56 10.20 16.15
C ASP A 16 -10.04 10.32 17.58
N ARG A 17 -8.72 10.46 17.71
CA ARG A 17 -8.07 10.66 19.00
C ARG A 17 -8.45 11.97 19.69
N GLU A 18 -9.04 12.94 18.97
CA GLU A 18 -9.58 14.18 19.56
C GLU A 18 -11.04 14.01 20.04
N GLY A 19 -11.60 12.80 19.91
CA GLY A 19 -12.98 12.50 20.29
C GLY A 19 -14.02 12.97 19.27
N LYS A 20 -13.60 13.50 18.13
CA LYS A 20 -14.50 13.90 17.05
C LYS A 20 -14.96 12.66 16.30
N VAL A 21 -16.25 12.62 15.99
CA VAL A 21 -16.83 11.51 15.24
C VAL A 21 -16.36 11.59 13.79
N VAL A 22 -15.55 10.61 13.39
CA VAL A 22 -14.98 10.49 12.04
C VAL A 22 -15.85 9.62 11.16
N HIS A 23 -16.58 8.67 11.76
CA HIS A 23 -17.50 7.77 11.07
C HIS A 23 -18.62 7.32 12.03
N ARG A 24 -19.85 7.17 11.51
CA ARG A 24 -21.00 6.61 12.24
C ARG A 24 -21.54 5.42 11.48
N THR A 25 -21.75 4.33 12.18
CA THR A 25 -22.56 3.20 11.75
C THR A 25 -23.94 3.40 12.37
N GLU A 26 -24.97 3.59 11.54
CA GLU A 26 -26.35 3.68 12.05
C GLU A 26 -26.82 2.29 12.51
N GLY A 27 -27.62 2.24 13.58
CA GLY A 27 -28.24 0.99 14.05
C GLY A 27 -29.29 0.48 13.07
N ALA A 28 -29.48 -0.84 13.00
CA ALA A 28 -30.27 -1.54 11.98
C ALA A 28 -31.65 -0.90 11.66
N GLY A 29 -31.69 -0.03 10.65
CA GLY A 29 -32.84 0.24 9.79
C GLY A 29 -32.70 -0.58 8.50
N PHE A 30 -33.78 -1.21 8.03
CA PHE A 30 -33.77 -2.10 6.87
C PHE A 30 -33.28 -1.35 5.60
N GLY A 31 -32.00 -1.52 5.25
CA GLY A 31 -31.37 -0.93 4.06
C GLY A 31 -29.94 -0.49 4.33
N ASP A 32 -29.76 0.78 4.71
CA ASP A 32 -28.45 1.46 4.76
C ASP A 32 -27.58 1.08 5.97
N ALA A 33 -28.22 0.71 7.08
CA ALA A 33 -27.53 0.27 8.30
C ALA A 33 -26.83 -1.10 8.13
N ASP A 34 -27.28 -1.93 7.20
CA ASP A 34 -26.70 -3.25 6.95
C ASP A 34 -25.36 -3.12 6.20
N GLU A 35 -25.28 -2.24 5.20
CA GLU A 35 -24.04 -2.01 4.44
C GLU A 35 -22.94 -1.37 5.30
N ALA A 36 -23.28 -0.38 6.12
CA ALA A 36 -22.33 0.24 7.05
C ALA A 36 -21.82 -0.78 8.10
N ALA A 37 -22.69 -1.64 8.62
CA ALA A 37 -22.30 -2.69 9.56
C ALA A 37 -21.41 -3.75 8.90
N ILE A 38 -21.72 -4.16 7.66
CA ILE A 38 -20.89 -5.06 6.87
C ILE A 38 -19.50 -4.44 6.64
N GLN A 39 -19.44 -3.17 6.26
CA GLN A 39 -18.18 -2.48 5.99
C GLN A 39 -17.31 -2.32 7.24
N ASP A 40 -17.91 -2.10 8.42
CA ASP A 40 -17.18 -2.09 9.70
C ASP A 40 -16.66 -3.50 10.06
N HIS A 41 -17.47 -4.55 9.88
CA HIS A 41 -17.03 -5.93 10.05
C HIS A 41 -15.82 -6.27 9.16
N ILE A 42 -15.91 -5.98 7.85
CA ILE A 42 -14.81 -6.17 6.90
C ILE A 42 -13.55 -5.42 7.38
N THR A 43 -13.71 -4.18 7.84
CA THR A 43 -12.59 -3.34 8.26
C THR A 43 -11.89 -3.90 9.50
N ARG A 44 -12.64 -4.39 10.48
CA ARG A 44 -12.11 -5.02 11.69
C ARG A 44 -11.37 -6.32 11.36
N ASP A 45 -11.98 -7.15 10.53
CA ASP A 45 -11.38 -8.41 10.09
C ASP A 45 -10.08 -8.16 9.31
N GLU A 46 -10.07 -7.15 8.44
CA GLU A 46 -8.89 -6.73 7.71
C GLU A 46 -7.80 -6.14 8.60
N SER A 47 -8.15 -5.35 9.62
CA SER A 47 -7.19 -4.86 10.62
C SER A 47 -6.56 -6.02 11.40
N PHE A 48 -7.37 -6.99 11.82
CA PHE A 48 -6.87 -8.20 12.48
C PHE A 48 -5.98 -9.04 11.56
N ARG A 49 -6.38 -9.24 10.30
CA ARG A 49 -5.58 -9.93 9.27
C ARG A 49 -4.22 -9.28 9.12
N ARG A 50 -4.17 -7.94 9.00
CA ARG A 50 -2.91 -7.20 8.88
C ARG A 50 -2.05 -7.33 10.14
N GLN A 51 -2.64 -7.25 11.33
CA GLN A 51 -1.91 -7.45 12.59
C GLN A 51 -1.25 -8.83 12.68
N VAL A 52 -2.01 -9.89 12.36
CA VAL A 52 -1.49 -11.28 12.36
C VAL A 52 -0.42 -11.47 11.29
N THR A 53 -0.66 -10.95 10.08
CA THR A 53 0.31 -11.03 8.97
C THR A 53 1.60 -10.31 9.30
N VAL A 54 1.51 -9.12 9.91
CA VAL A 54 2.68 -8.33 10.30
C VAL A 54 3.49 -9.06 11.36
N SER A 55 2.85 -9.46 12.45
CA SER A 55 3.53 -10.05 13.60
C SER A 55 4.08 -11.44 13.30
N GLY A 56 3.34 -12.24 12.51
CA GLY A 56 3.67 -13.64 12.25
C GLY A 56 4.50 -13.89 11.00
N GLN A 57 4.50 -12.99 10.02
CA GLN A 57 5.18 -13.21 8.74
C GLN A 57 6.13 -12.06 8.39
N ILE A 58 5.62 -10.84 8.29
CA ILE A 58 6.38 -9.70 7.76
C ILE A 58 7.55 -9.37 8.67
N GLU A 59 7.32 -9.17 9.97
CA GLU A 59 8.40 -8.84 10.91
C GLU A 59 9.40 -9.98 11.07
N VAL A 60 8.92 -11.22 11.09
CA VAL A 60 9.78 -12.41 11.17
C VAL A 60 10.72 -12.48 9.97
N ALA A 61 10.18 -12.35 8.75
CA ALA A 61 10.97 -12.36 7.53
C ALA A 61 11.94 -11.17 7.47
N ARG A 62 11.45 -9.96 7.76
CA ARG A 62 12.26 -8.74 7.74
C ARG A 62 13.44 -8.82 8.71
N GLN A 63 13.20 -9.25 9.95
CA GLN A 63 14.24 -9.38 10.97
C GLN A 63 15.24 -10.49 10.61
N SER A 64 14.78 -11.60 10.05
CA SER A 64 15.68 -12.69 9.61
C SER A 64 16.60 -12.20 8.49
N ILE A 65 16.03 -11.58 7.45
CA ILE A 65 16.80 -11.01 6.34
C ILE A 65 17.80 -9.96 6.83
N ALA A 66 17.36 -9.03 7.69
CA ALA A 66 18.22 -7.96 8.20
C ALA A 66 19.33 -8.45 9.14
N ARG A 67 19.15 -9.63 9.78
CA ARG A 67 20.17 -10.26 10.63
C ARG A 67 21.17 -11.08 9.82
N GLU A 68 20.71 -11.73 8.77
CA GLU A 68 21.50 -12.70 8.00
C GLU A 68 22.22 -12.06 6.80
N HIS A 69 21.74 -10.91 6.31
CA HIS A 69 22.26 -10.27 5.12
C HIS A 69 22.57 -8.79 5.35
N PHE A 70 23.64 -8.33 4.70
CA PHE A 70 23.88 -6.90 4.55
C PHE A 70 22.97 -6.33 3.47
N LEU A 71 22.20 -5.31 3.80
CA LEU A 71 21.28 -4.64 2.89
C LEU A 71 21.80 -3.24 2.57
N SER A 72 21.79 -2.88 1.29
CA SER A 72 22.08 -1.54 0.78
C SER A 72 20.97 -1.08 -0.16
N ASP A 73 20.88 0.22 -0.40
CA ASP A 73 19.97 0.74 -1.43
C ASP A 73 20.39 0.30 -2.84
N ASP A 74 21.67 0.01 -3.09
CA ASP A 74 22.13 -0.54 -4.37
C ASP A 74 21.55 -1.94 -4.66
N ILE A 75 21.42 -2.81 -3.65
CA ILE A 75 20.77 -4.12 -3.79
C ILE A 75 19.32 -3.95 -4.26
N PHE A 76 18.58 -3.03 -3.62
CA PHE A 76 17.19 -2.78 -4.02
C PHE A 76 17.12 -2.13 -5.40
N ALA A 77 18.02 -1.20 -5.73
CA ALA A 77 18.03 -0.56 -7.02
C ALA A 77 18.17 -1.57 -8.16
N GLU A 78 19.08 -2.55 -8.02
CA GLU A 78 19.31 -3.60 -9.02
C GLU A 78 18.06 -4.47 -9.24
N LEU A 79 17.27 -4.71 -8.20
CA LEU A 79 16.00 -5.42 -8.36
C LEU A 79 14.92 -4.54 -9.00
N LEU A 80 14.84 -3.27 -8.56
CA LEU A 80 13.72 -2.40 -8.89
C LEU A 80 13.77 -1.83 -10.31
N VAL A 81 14.94 -1.77 -10.94
CA VAL A 81 15.05 -1.38 -12.36
C VAL A 81 14.31 -2.33 -13.30
N HIS A 82 13.98 -3.55 -12.85
CA HIS A 82 13.27 -4.55 -13.64
C HIS A 82 11.77 -4.57 -13.40
N THR A 83 11.26 -3.90 -12.35
CA THR A 83 9.83 -3.98 -12.02
C THR A 83 9.01 -3.01 -12.87
N PRO A 84 7.84 -3.44 -13.40
CA PRO A 84 6.93 -2.51 -14.09
C PRO A 84 6.25 -1.53 -13.13
N PHE A 85 6.29 -1.77 -11.81
CA PHE A 85 5.59 -0.94 -10.82
C PHE A 85 6.31 0.39 -10.57
N VAL A 86 7.64 0.41 -10.64
CA VAL A 86 8.45 1.56 -10.23
C VAL A 86 8.92 2.36 -11.45
N PRO A 87 8.61 3.67 -11.52
CA PRO A 87 9.20 4.53 -12.54
C PRO A 87 10.73 4.59 -12.40
N ASN A 88 11.45 4.56 -13.53
CA ASN A 88 12.92 4.52 -13.55
C ASN A 88 13.56 5.67 -12.74
N GLU A 89 12.97 6.86 -12.79
CA GLU A 89 13.41 8.04 -12.06
C GLU A 89 13.20 7.98 -10.54
N LEU A 90 12.38 7.03 -10.06
CA LEU A 90 12.08 6.84 -8.63
C LEU A 90 12.76 5.62 -8.01
N VAL A 91 13.50 4.81 -8.80
CA VAL A 91 14.18 3.59 -8.33
C VAL A 91 15.00 3.83 -7.07
N ARG A 92 15.83 4.88 -7.03
CA ARG A 92 16.66 5.17 -5.84
C ARG A 92 15.82 5.59 -4.62
N THR A 93 14.73 6.32 -4.84
CA THR A 93 13.83 6.76 -3.77
C THR A 93 13.10 5.56 -3.15
N PHE A 94 12.58 4.65 -3.97
CA PHE A 94 12.03 3.37 -3.50
C PHE A 94 13.08 2.55 -2.74
N SER A 95 14.29 2.44 -3.29
CA SER A 95 15.39 1.70 -2.69
C SER A 95 15.73 2.21 -1.29
N ARG A 96 15.73 3.55 -1.11
CA ARG A 96 15.91 4.16 0.21
C ARG A 96 14.75 3.83 1.15
N GLY A 97 13.51 3.92 0.69
CA GLY A 97 12.33 3.55 1.47
C GLY A 97 12.38 2.10 1.95
N PHE A 98 12.72 1.16 1.07
CA PHE A 98 12.87 -0.25 1.44
C PHE A 98 14.05 -0.51 2.37
N LEU A 99 15.19 0.15 2.16
CA LEU A 99 16.29 0.02 3.12
C LEU A 99 15.86 0.46 4.53
N ARG A 100 15.11 1.57 4.65
CA ARG A 100 14.56 2.02 5.94
C ARG A 100 13.56 1.03 6.52
N PHE A 101 12.69 0.46 5.68
CA PHE A 101 11.78 -0.61 6.09
C PHE A 101 12.57 -1.74 6.75
N PHE A 102 13.55 -2.32 6.05
CA PHE A 102 14.33 -3.45 6.57
C PHE A 102 15.19 -3.10 7.79
N GLN A 103 15.61 -1.84 7.94
CA GLN A 103 16.30 -1.36 9.15
C GLN A 103 15.36 -1.16 10.36
N GLY A 104 14.04 -1.22 10.17
CA GLY A 104 13.05 -0.95 11.21
C GLY A 104 12.78 0.53 11.45
N ASP A 105 13.29 1.41 10.57
CA ASP A 105 12.94 2.84 10.56
C ASP A 105 11.64 3.03 9.77
N PHE A 106 10.52 2.67 10.42
CA PHE A 106 9.20 2.72 9.78
C PHE A 106 8.71 4.15 9.56
N VAL A 107 9.19 5.12 10.35
CA VAL A 107 8.89 6.54 10.11
C VAL A 107 9.41 6.95 8.74
N SER A 108 10.72 6.79 8.50
CA SER A 108 11.29 7.14 7.19
C SER A 108 10.72 6.30 6.06
N SER A 109 10.53 4.99 6.28
CA SER A 109 9.95 4.10 5.28
C SER A 109 8.56 4.54 4.85
N LEU A 110 7.66 4.76 5.81
CA LEU A 110 6.26 5.10 5.53
C LEU A 110 6.15 6.45 4.82
N TYR A 111 6.88 7.47 5.30
CA TYR A 111 6.90 8.82 4.73
C TYR A 111 7.50 8.86 3.32
N VAL A 112 8.46 7.98 3.03
CA VAL A 112 9.03 7.86 1.68
C VAL A 112 8.11 7.07 0.76
N LEU A 113 7.61 5.89 1.16
CA LEU A 113 6.93 4.97 0.24
C LEU A 113 5.48 5.37 -0.05
N THR A 114 4.76 5.95 0.91
CA THR A 114 3.32 6.24 0.76
C THR A 114 3.01 7.17 -0.42
N PRO A 115 3.72 8.31 -0.61
CA PRO A 115 3.47 9.18 -1.76
C PRO A 115 3.81 8.52 -3.11
N LEU A 116 4.76 7.58 -3.13
CA LEU A 116 5.22 6.95 -4.37
C LEU A 116 4.21 5.95 -4.95
N VAL A 117 3.27 5.45 -4.16
CA VAL A 117 2.17 4.59 -4.63
C VAL A 117 1.37 5.32 -5.72
N GLU A 118 1.05 6.59 -5.50
CA GLU A 118 0.29 7.39 -6.47
C GLU A 118 1.05 7.52 -7.80
N SER A 119 2.35 7.81 -7.74
CA SER A 119 3.19 7.93 -8.94
C SER A 119 3.29 6.59 -9.69
N SER A 120 3.35 5.48 -8.96
CA SER A 120 3.46 4.12 -9.52
C SER A 120 2.18 3.70 -10.23
N LEU A 121 1.02 4.00 -9.65
CA LEU A 121 -0.26 3.71 -10.29
C LEU A 121 -0.45 4.52 -11.58
N ARG A 122 -0.06 5.80 -11.58
CA ARG A 122 -0.03 6.60 -12.82
C ARG A 122 0.92 6.00 -13.85
N HIS A 123 2.10 5.55 -13.42
CA HIS A 123 3.08 4.96 -14.31
C HIS A 123 2.57 3.69 -14.98
N LEU A 124 1.96 2.78 -14.21
CA LEU A 124 1.33 1.57 -14.74
C LEU A 124 0.23 1.89 -15.76
N LEU A 125 -0.68 2.80 -15.44
CA LEU A 125 -1.75 3.20 -16.35
C LEU A 125 -1.20 3.84 -17.63
N LYS A 126 -0.19 4.72 -17.53
CA LYS A 126 0.49 5.31 -18.70
C LYS A 126 1.17 4.22 -19.55
N ALA A 127 1.81 3.24 -18.91
CA ALA A 127 2.47 2.12 -19.60
C ALA A 127 1.48 1.21 -20.33
N ASP A 128 0.26 1.08 -19.83
CA ASP A 128 -0.85 0.36 -20.48
C ASP A 128 -1.62 1.22 -21.51
N GLY A 129 -1.19 2.46 -21.75
CA GLY A 129 -1.74 3.34 -22.79
C GLY A 129 -2.90 4.24 -22.35
N HIS A 130 -3.15 4.37 -21.04
CA HIS A 130 -4.20 5.25 -20.53
C HIS A 130 -3.69 6.67 -20.25
N ASP A 131 -4.50 7.67 -20.61
CA ASP A 131 -4.29 9.05 -20.21
C ASP A 131 -4.78 9.26 -18.77
N VAL A 132 -3.85 9.66 -17.90
CA VAL A 132 -4.12 9.92 -16.48
C VAL A 132 -4.14 11.41 -16.15
N THR A 133 -4.35 12.28 -17.14
CA THR A 133 -4.51 13.71 -16.91
C THR A 133 -5.98 14.10 -16.71
N ILE A 134 -6.19 15.23 -16.03
CA ILE A 134 -7.45 15.94 -15.95
C ILE A 134 -7.21 17.33 -16.54
N PHE A 135 -8.13 17.76 -17.39
CA PHE A 135 -8.15 19.13 -17.92
C PHE A 135 -9.01 20.01 -17.02
N ASP A 136 -8.47 21.16 -16.63
CA ASP A 136 -9.20 22.21 -15.94
C ASP A 136 -9.57 23.31 -16.93
N ASP A 137 -10.86 23.39 -17.28
CA ASP A 137 -11.41 24.37 -18.22
C ASP A 137 -11.20 25.81 -17.75
N ALA A 138 -11.21 26.07 -16.43
CA ALA A 138 -11.11 27.43 -15.89
C ALA A 138 -9.68 27.97 -15.99
N THR A 139 -8.69 27.12 -15.75
CA THR A 139 -7.27 27.50 -15.82
C THR A 139 -6.62 27.18 -17.17
N GLN A 140 -7.30 26.41 -18.03
CA GLN A 140 -6.76 25.86 -19.28
C GLN A 140 -5.47 25.05 -19.05
N THR A 141 -5.38 24.35 -17.92
CA THR A 141 -4.21 23.54 -17.55
C THR A 141 -4.53 22.05 -17.52
N GLN A 142 -3.51 21.22 -17.71
CA GLN A 142 -3.58 19.77 -17.51
C GLN A 142 -2.81 19.40 -16.25
N GLN A 143 -3.37 18.51 -15.44
CA GLN A 143 -2.73 17.99 -14.25
C GLN A 143 -2.88 16.47 -14.19
N ASP A 144 -1.87 15.79 -13.67
CA ASP A 144 -1.93 14.35 -13.40
C ASP A 144 -2.98 14.04 -12.31
N ARG A 145 -3.74 12.96 -12.50
CA ARG A 145 -4.73 12.48 -11.51
C ARG A 145 -4.08 12.15 -10.17
N THR A 146 -4.78 12.52 -9.10
CA THR A 146 -4.45 12.05 -7.74
C THR A 146 -4.85 10.59 -7.58
N ILE A 147 -4.28 9.90 -6.58
CA ILE A 147 -4.62 8.50 -6.31
C ILE A 147 -6.12 8.32 -6.03
N SER A 148 -6.77 9.24 -5.32
CA SER A 148 -8.21 9.20 -5.08
C SER A 148 -8.98 9.26 -6.40
N SER A 149 -8.61 10.16 -7.31
CA SER A 149 -9.22 10.28 -8.64
C SER A 149 -9.00 9.03 -9.51
N LEU A 150 -7.83 8.39 -9.41
CA LEU A 150 -7.56 7.13 -10.11
C LEU A 150 -8.52 6.02 -9.65
N PHE A 151 -8.74 5.88 -8.35
CA PHE A 151 -9.65 4.87 -7.80
C PHE A 151 -11.13 5.17 -8.06
N GLU A 152 -11.51 6.45 -8.15
CA GLU A 152 -12.90 6.83 -8.45
C GLU A 152 -13.24 6.67 -9.94
N GLN A 153 -12.30 6.97 -10.84
CA GLN A 153 -12.61 7.16 -12.26
C GLN A 153 -11.90 6.19 -13.20
N MET A 154 -10.89 5.46 -12.72
CA MET A 154 -10.08 4.51 -13.53
C MET A 154 -9.96 3.15 -12.83
N ARG A 155 -10.97 2.80 -12.02
CA ARG A 155 -10.97 1.56 -11.24
C ARG A 155 -10.89 0.32 -12.12
N SER A 156 -11.64 0.30 -13.22
CA SER A 156 -11.66 -0.81 -14.18
C SER A 156 -10.28 -1.10 -14.78
N GLU A 157 -9.54 -0.05 -15.11
CA GLU A 157 -8.20 -0.08 -15.70
C GLU A 157 -7.19 -0.59 -14.66
N LEU A 158 -7.28 -0.09 -13.43
CA LEU A 158 -6.47 -0.60 -12.32
C LEU A 158 -6.74 -2.08 -12.05
N ASP A 159 -8.01 -2.50 -12.03
CA ASP A 159 -8.40 -3.89 -11.85
C ASP A 159 -7.94 -4.78 -13.01
N ALA A 160 -7.87 -4.27 -14.24
CA ALA A 160 -7.35 -5.00 -15.38
C ALA A 160 -5.83 -5.24 -15.27
N ILE A 161 -5.08 -4.25 -14.77
CA ILE A 161 -3.61 -4.33 -14.65
C ILE A 161 -3.19 -5.13 -13.40
N LEU A 162 -3.78 -4.83 -12.24
CA LEU A 162 -3.36 -5.36 -10.94
C LEU A 162 -4.21 -6.53 -10.44
N GLY A 163 -5.41 -6.69 -10.98
CA GLY A 163 -6.44 -7.59 -10.45
C GLY A 163 -7.21 -6.97 -9.27
N PRO A 164 -8.50 -7.29 -9.13
CA PRO A 164 -9.40 -6.62 -8.18
C PRO A 164 -9.00 -6.80 -6.72
N ALA A 165 -8.37 -7.93 -6.37
CA ALA A 165 -7.89 -8.18 -5.02
C ALA A 165 -6.77 -7.21 -4.62
N ILE A 166 -5.80 -6.96 -5.51
CA ILE A 166 -4.68 -6.06 -5.23
C ILE A 166 -5.17 -4.61 -5.21
N THR A 167 -6.00 -4.22 -6.19
CA THR A 167 -6.57 -2.87 -6.23
C THR A 167 -7.36 -2.58 -4.96
N THR A 168 -8.21 -3.52 -4.52
CA THR A 168 -8.99 -3.36 -3.28
C THR A 168 -8.09 -3.28 -2.04
N ASP A 169 -7.01 -4.07 -1.97
CA ASP A 169 -6.06 -4.01 -0.84
C ASP A 169 -5.38 -2.63 -0.76
N ILE A 170 -4.92 -2.10 -1.90
CA ILE A 170 -4.35 -0.73 -1.99
C ILE A 170 -5.38 0.31 -1.54
N GLU A 171 -6.61 0.25 -2.06
CA GLU A 171 -7.68 1.19 -1.70
C GLU A 171 -7.97 1.16 -0.20
N SER A 172 -8.09 -0.04 0.36
CA SER A 172 -8.45 -0.26 1.77
C SER A 172 -7.39 0.26 2.74
N VAL A 173 -6.10 0.13 2.38
CA VAL A 173 -4.96 0.54 3.22
C VAL A 173 -4.71 2.04 3.12
N PHE A 174 -4.70 2.58 1.89
CA PHE A 174 -4.23 3.94 1.66
C PHE A 174 -5.35 4.99 1.62
N LEU A 175 -6.56 4.64 1.17
CA LEU A 175 -7.56 5.63 0.72
C LEU A 175 -8.93 5.56 1.42
N LYS A 176 -9.40 4.38 1.80
CA LYS A 176 -10.80 4.21 2.21
C LYS A 176 -10.97 4.18 3.73
N ARG A 177 -12.04 4.83 4.22
CA ARG A 177 -12.58 4.67 5.58
C ARG A 177 -13.70 3.61 5.60
N PRO A 178 -13.89 2.83 6.69
CA PRO A 178 -13.25 2.98 7.99
C PRO A 178 -11.83 2.36 8.13
N GLY A 179 -11.16 2.03 7.02
CA GLY A 179 -9.76 1.60 7.00
C GLY A 179 -8.73 2.65 7.45
N PRO A 180 -7.43 2.30 7.45
CA PRO A 180 -6.35 3.11 8.02
C PRO A 180 -6.18 4.49 7.38
N HIS A 181 -6.59 4.65 6.13
CA HIS A 181 -6.56 5.92 5.40
C HIS A 181 -5.17 6.60 5.43
N ILE A 182 -4.11 5.78 5.30
CA ILE A 182 -2.71 6.17 5.58
C ILE A 182 -2.27 7.36 4.73
N ARG A 183 -2.64 7.39 3.45
CA ARG A 183 -2.22 8.47 2.54
C ARG A 183 -2.72 9.82 3.03
N HIS A 184 -3.97 9.89 3.48
CA HIS A 184 -4.56 11.11 4.02
C HIS A 184 -3.94 11.47 5.37
N ALA A 185 -3.82 10.51 6.30
CA ALA A 185 -3.23 10.77 7.61
C ALA A 185 -1.81 11.31 7.50
N LEU A 186 -0.99 10.72 6.62
CA LEU A 186 0.38 11.15 6.36
C LEU A 186 0.43 12.54 5.70
N ALA A 187 -0.35 12.75 4.62
CA ALA A 187 -0.32 14.02 3.86
C ALA A 187 -0.79 15.23 4.69
N HIS A 188 -1.66 15.01 5.69
CA HIS A 188 -2.16 16.05 6.58
C HIS A 188 -1.44 16.10 7.94
N GLY A 189 -0.39 15.30 8.15
CA GLY A 189 0.37 15.31 9.40
C GLY A 189 -0.42 14.84 10.63
N LEU A 190 -1.36 13.90 10.44
CA LEU A 190 -2.24 13.37 11.49
C LEU A 190 -1.64 12.15 12.22
N LEU A 191 -0.50 11.63 11.74
CA LEU A 191 0.22 10.54 12.37
C LEU A 191 1.01 11.04 13.59
N HIS A 192 0.91 10.32 14.70
CA HIS A 192 1.75 10.47 15.89
C HIS A 192 3.00 9.60 15.75
N ASP A 193 4.04 9.87 16.54
CA ASP A 193 5.34 9.17 16.47
C ASP A 193 5.25 7.64 16.54
N GLY A 194 4.25 7.09 17.24
CA GLY A 194 4.03 5.65 17.35
C GLY A 194 3.27 5.02 16.18
N ASP A 195 2.53 5.80 15.39
CA ASP A 195 1.66 5.27 14.35
C ASP A 195 2.42 4.54 13.22
N PRO A 196 3.61 5.01 12.76
CA PRO A 196 4.41 4.28 11.79
C PRO A 196 4.88 2.89 12.25
N TYR A 197 4.91 2.64 13.56
CA TYR A 197 5.28 1.34 14.14
C TYR A 197 4.07 0.40 14.32
N GLY A 198 2.87 0.85 13.96
CA GLY A 198 1.65 0.06 14.01
C GLY A 198 1.54 -0.95 12.86
N PRO A 199 0.69 -1.99 13.01
CA PRO A 199 0.55 -3.03 12.01
C PRO A 199 0.08 -2.51 10.65
N ASP A 200 -0.82 -1.53 10.61
CA ASP A 200 -1.31 -0.97 9.34
C ASP A 200 -0.18 -0.26 8.55
N ALA A 201 0.70 0.47 9.24
CA ALA A 201 1.84 1.17 8.62
C ALA A 201 2.92 0.20 8.12
N ILE A 202 3.24 -0.82 8.92
CA ILE A 202 4.21 -1.85 8.54
C ILE A 202 3.65 -2.66 7.36
N TYR A 203 2.36 -3.04 7.40
CA TYR A 203 1.69 -3.71 6.29
C TYR A 203 1.70 -2.84 5.02
N ALA A 204 1.46 -1.53 5.13
CA ALA A 204 1.50 -0.63 3.99
C ALA A 204 2.88 -0.61 3.32
N CYS A 205 3.95 -0.49 4.10
CA CYS A 205 5.32 -0.55 3.56
C CYS A 205 5.61 -1.90 2.88
N TRP A 206 5.21 -3.00 3.52
CA TRP A 206 5.33 -4.34 2.94
C TRP A 206 4.49 -4.52 1.68
N LEU A 207 3.28 -3.96 1.63
CA LEU A 207 2.42 -4.03 0.45
C LEU A 207 3.10 -3.36 -0.74
N VAL A 208 3.71 -2.19 -0.54
CA VAL A 208 4.50 -1.51 -1.59
C VAL A 208 5.68 -2.38 -2.05
N PHE A 209 6.41 -2.99 -1.10
CA PHE A 209 7.49 -3.93 -1.42
C PHE A 209 6.99 -5.14 -2.23
N ARG A 210 5.86 -5.71 -1.83
CA ARG A 210 5.19 -6.83 -2.50
C ARG A 210 4.76 -6.47 -3.92
N LEU A 211 4.19 -5.29 -4.14
CA LEU A 211 3.79 -4.80 -5.46
C LEU A 211 4.98 -4.68 -6.42
N CYS A 212 6.14 -4.28 -5.90
CA CYS A 212 7.36 -4.20 -6.69
C CYS A 212 7.92 -5.58 -7.05
N LEU A 213 7.89 -6.55 -6.13
CA LEU A 213 8.57 -7.84 -6.30
C LEU A 213 7.71 -8.95 -6.91
N ILE A 214 6.38 -8.92 -6.78
CA ILE A 214 5.52 -9.97 -7.37
C ILE A 214 5.76 -10.16 -8.87
N PRO A 215 5.83 -9.09 -9.70
CA PRO A 215 6.08 -9.24 -11.13
C PRO A 215 7.44 -9.86 -11.44
N LEU A 216 8.41 -9.72 -10.53
CA LEU A 216 9.77 -10.23 -10.69
C LEU A 216 9.91 -11.69 -10.27
N PHE A 217 9.03 -12.19 -9.39
CA PHE A 217 9.14 -13.52 -8.80
C PHE A 217 9.19 -14.69 -9.81
N PRO A 218 8.46 -14.66 -10.94
CA PRO A 218 8.60 -15.68 -12.00
C PRO A 218 10.01 -15.73 -12.62
N TYR A 219 10.76 -14.64 -12.57
CA TYR A 219 12.10 -14.48 -13.18
C TYR A 219 13.23 -14.52 -12.15
N ARG A 220 12.95 -14.91 -10.89
CA ARG A 220 13.90 -14.83 -9.76
C ARG A 220 15.25 -15.50 -10.00
N ASP A 221 15.32 -16.56 -10.80
CA ASP A 221 16.57 -17.28 -11.10
C ASP A 221 17.47 -16.51 -12.10
N GLN A 222 16.88 -15.56 -12.84
CA GLN A 222 17.54 -14.69 -13.81
C GLN A 222 17.99 -13.36 -13.19
N LEU A 223 17.40 -12.97 -12.05
CA LEU A 223 17.83 -11.81 -11.30
C LEU A 223 19.24 -12.04 -10.75
N ARG A 224 20.06 -11.00 -10.80
CA ARG A 224 21.42 -11.01 -10.27
C ARG A 224 21.53 -9.88 -9.27
N LEU A 225 22.09 -10.19 -8.11
CA LEU A 225 22.43 -9.18 -7.12
C LEU A 225 23.86 -8.68 -7.36
N PRO A 226 24.21 -7.46 -6.88
CA PRO A 226 25.54 -6.87 -7.08
C PRO A 226 26.72 -7.72 -6.59
N PHE A 227 26.47 -8.74 -5.76
CA PHE A 227 27.47 -9.60 -5.15
C PHE A 227 27.43 -11.05 -5.66
N ASP A 228 26.58 -11.36 -6.63
CA ASP A 228 26.57 -12.70 -7.24
C ASP A 228 27.86 -12.92 -8.05
N GLU A 229 28.51 -14.07 -7.87
CA GLU A 229 29.71 -14.39 -8.65
C GLU A 229 29.37 -14.43 -10.16
N PRO A 230 30.24 -13.90 -11.03
CA PRO A 230 30.06 -14.03 -12.47
C PRO A 230 30.09 -15.52 -12.84
N VAL A 231 29.13 -15.95 -13.67
CA VAL A 231 29.11 -17.31 -14.23
C VAL A 231 30.46 -17.54 -14.93
N PRO A 232 31.22 -18.60 -14.59
CA PRO A 232 32.47 -18.87 -15.27
C PRO A 232 32.19 -19.02 -16.76
N THR A 233 32.81 -18.16 -17.56
CA THR A 233 32.80 -18.28 -19.01
C THR A 233 33.41 -19.63 -19.36
N LEU A 234 32.56 -20.57 -19.78
CA LEU A 234 33.02 -21.80 -20.41
C LEU A 234 33.80 -21.38 -21.66
N SER A 235 35.12 -21.41 -21.57
CA SER A 235 36.01 -21.30 -22.72
C SER A 235 35.67 -22.46 -23.67
N ALA A 236 35.24 -22.11 -24.89
CA ALA A 236 35.06 -23.02 -26.00
C ALA A 236 36.36 -23.71 -26.40
#